data_AF-A0A535KLP3-F1
#
_entry.id   AF-A0A535KLP3-F1
#
_cell.length_a   1.000
_cell.length_b   1.000
_cell.length_c   1.000
_cell.angle_alpha   90.00
_cell.angle_beta   90.00
_cell.angle_gamma   90.00
#
_symmetry.space_group_name_H-M   'P 1'
#
loop_
_entity.id
_entity.type
_entity.pdbx_description
1 polymer ?
#
loop_
_entity_poly.entity_id
_entity_poly.type
_entity_poly.pdbx_seq_one_letter_code
_entity_poly.pdbx_strand_id
1 'polypeptide(L)'
;MVAGCQGPQNVAQKKPLTAQSVTLQAKDMPSMQRCDASGDLDTVLQREKSSDPSSYERNSYQWGLWKREGATEGYLAVYGAGPLDCAALSSRSSGAPTGGLVLGLVMKFKNAATAARIYETGAEFLGFGPSDISFVRSTGGMVTTGSDTGLGKQSAVGSATVSGASYYFAFWQNKSFESDFLAYNVASTDAAKAVQDMNGRIN
;
A
#
# COMPACT_ATOMS: atom_id res chain seq x y z
N MET A 1 56.14 10.97 23.59
CA MET A 1 54.99 11.59 22.87
C MET A 1 54.27 10.47 22.15
N VAL A 2 53.04 10.14 22.56
CA VAL A 2 52.26 9.04 21.98
C VAL A 2 51.38 9.64 20.88
N ALA A 3 51.67 9.30 19.63
CA ALA A 3 50.83 9.65 18.49
C ALA A 3 49.75 8.58 18.31
N GLY A 4 48.50 8.92 18.61
CA GLY A 4 47.33 8.06 18.37
C GLY A 4 46.82 8.26 16.95
N CYS A 5 46.90 7.21 16.12
CA CYS A 5 46.25 7.18 14.82
C CYS A 5 44.74 6.97 15.01
N GLN A 6 43.95 7.98 14.67
CA GLN A 6 42.51 7.85 14.47
C GLN A 6 42.26 6.94 13.27
N GLY A 7 41.68 5.76 13.50
CA GLY A 7 41.19 4.88 12.44
C GLY A 7 39.98 5.49 11.71
N PRO A 8 39.74 5.11 10.46
CA PRO A 8 38.64 5.65 9.65
C PRO A 8 37.29 5.30 10.28
N GLN A 9 36.47 6.34 10.50
CA GLN A 9 35.09 6.18 10.92
C GLN A 9 34.32 5.43 9.83
N ASN A 10 33.91 4.18 10.12
CA ASN A 10 32.91 3.46 9.34
C ASN A 10 31.59 4.23 9.41
N VAL A 11 31.33 5.08 8.41
CA VAL A 11 29.99 5.62 8.19
C VAL A 11 29.12 4.45 7.74
N ALA A 12 28.32 3.90 8.66
CA ALA A 12 27.38 2.83 8.34
C ALA A 12 26.48 3.30 7.18
N GLN A 13 26.64 2.71 5.99
CA GLN A 13 25.75 2.96 4.86
C GLN A 13 24.33 2.60 5.29
N LYS A 14 23.42 3.60 5.31
CA LYS A 14 22.00 3.38 5.56
C LYS A 14 21.49 2.37 4.52
N LYS A 15 20.99 1.23 4.98
CA LYS A 15 20.44 0.19 4.10
C LYS A 15 19.42 0.82 3.14
N PRO A 16 19.46 0.54 1.83
CA PRO A 16 18.47 1.06 0.90
C PRO A 16 17.06 0.66 1.31
N LEU A 17 16.11 1.60 1.23
CA LEU A 17 14.69 1.33 1.45
C LEU A 17 14.19 0.36 0.36
N THR A 18 13.41 -0.63 0.79
CA THR A 18 12.72 -1.59 -0.07
C THR A 18 11.22 -1.34 -0.02
N ALA A 19 10.46 -1.83 -1.01
CA ALA A 19 9.00 -1.78 -0.98
C ALA A 19 8.44 -2.43 0.30
N GLN A 20 9.01 -3.57 0.70
CA GLN A 20 8.67 -4.26 1.94
C GLN A 20 8.96 -3.44 3.20
N SER A 21 10.03 -2.63 3.23
CA SER A 21 10.35 -1.82 4.41
C SER A 21 9.47 -0.58 4.55
N VAL A 22 8.86 -0.12 3.45
CA VAL A 22 8.01 1.07 3.41
C VAL A 22 6.54 0.72 3.65
N THR A 23 6.09 -0.43 3.13
CA THR A 23 4.71 -0.90 3.24
C THR A 23 4.24 -1.06 4.68
N LEU A 24 2.97 -1.42 4.85
CA LEU A 24 2.33 -1.67 6.12
C LEU A 24 3.10 -2.73 6.95
N GLN A 25 3.41 -2.40 8.20
CA GLN A 25 4.13 -3.23 9.16
C GLN A 25 3.23 -3.65 10.32
N ALA A 26 3.61 -4.72 11.02
CA ALA A 26 2.83 -5.23 12.16
C ALA A 26 2.61 -4.18 13.27
N LYS A 27 3.61 -3.31 13.50
CA LYS A 27 3.49 -2.23 14.49
C LYS A 27 2.47 -1.15 14.14
N ASP A 28 2.06 -1.07 12.87
CA ASP A 28 1.09 -0.08 12.40
C ASP A 28 -0.33 -0.53 12.72
N MET A 29 -0.54 -1.84 12.84
CA MET A 29 -1.81 -2.49 13.17
C MET A 29 -1.60 -3.52 14.28
N PRO A 30 -1.27 -3.09 15.52
CA PRO A 30 -0.81 -3.99 16.59
C PRO A 30 -1.85 -4.99 17.07
N SER A 31 -3.15 -4.75 16.83
CA SER A 31 -4.25 -5.66 17.15
C SER A 31 -4.56 -6.68 16.06
N MET A 32 -3.87 -6.62 14.91
CA MET A 32 -4.14 -7.45 13.74
C MET A 32 -3.02 -8.44 13.47
N GLN A 33 -3.38 -9.58 12.89
CA GLN A 33 -2.42 -10.56 12.42
C GLN A 33 -2.11 -10.36 10.94
N ARG A 34 -0.88 -10.69 10.56
CA ARG A 34 -0.49 -10.68 9.16
C ARG A 34 -1.14 -11.85 8.41
N CYS A 35 -1.77 -11.57 7.29
CA CYS A 35 -2.39 -12.58 6.45
C CYS A 35 -1.39 -13.18 5.44
N ASP A 36 -1.59 -14.46 5.09
CA ASP A 36 -0.76 -15.18 4.12
C ASP A 36 -0.78 -14.57 2.72
N ALA A 37 -1.82 -13.79 2.38
CA ALA A 37 -1.91 -13.03 1.14
C ALA A 37 -0.76 -12.01 0.97
N SER A 38 -0.08 -11.63 2.04
CA SER A 38 1.05 -10.71 1.99
C SER A 38 2.27 -11.32 1.29
N GLY A 39 3.04 -10.50 0.58
CA GLY A 39 4.27 -10.94 -0.10
C GLY A 39 4.79 -9.94 -1.13
N ASP A 40 5.91 -10.26 -1.76
CA ASP A 40 6.33 -9.57 -2.99
C ASP A 40 5.31 -9.80 -4.10
N LEU A 41 5.22 -8.86 -5.04
CA LEU A 41 4.19 -8.90 -6.09
C LEU A 41 4.26 -10.13 -6.99
N ASP A 42 5.45 -10.66 -7.28
CA ASP A 42 5.54 -11.86 -8.11
C ASP A 42 4.91 -13.06 -7.37
N THR A 43 5.18 -13.22 -6.07
CA THR A 43 4.52 -14.25 -5.21
C THR A 43 3.02 -14.03 -5.08
N VAL A 44 2.57 -12.78 -4.90
CA VAL A 44 1.13 -12.44 -4.82
C VAL A 44 0.41 -12.84 -6.11
N LEU A 45 0.97 -12.47 -7.27
CA LEU A 45 0.39 -12.78 -8.57
C LEU A 45 0.38 -14.29 -8.85
N GLN A 46 1.40 -15.05 -8.43
CA GLN A 46 1.36 -16.51 -8.57
C GLN A 46 0.21 -17.16 -7.76
N ARG A 47 -0.12 -16.61 -6.58
CA ARG A 47 -1.29 -17.07 -5.81
C ARG A 47 -2.61 -16.65 -6.45
N GLU A 48 -2.66 -15.43 -6.99
CA GLU A 48 -3.82 -14.94 -7.74
C GLU A 48 -4.11 -15.83 -8.95
N LYS A 49 -3.08 -16.29 -9.67
CA LYS A 49 -3.22 -17.20 -10.82
C LYS A 49 -4.08 -18.43 -10.54
N SER A 50 -3.98 -19.00 -9.34
CA SER A 50 -4.75 -20.18 -8.96
C SER A 50 -6.16 -19.86 -8.43
N SER A 51 -6.36 -18.68 -7.84
CA SER A 51 -7.60 -18.32 -7.15
C SER A 51 -8.53 -17.45 -8.01
N ASP A 52 -7.97 -16.55 -8.81
CA ASP A 52 -8.66 -15.73 -9.80
C ASP A 52 -7.79 -15.54 -11.07
N PRO A 53 -7.83 -16.50 -12.01
CA PRO A 53 -7.07 -16.42 -13.26
C PRO A 53 -7.35 -15.15 -14.07
N SER A 54 -8.57 -14.61 -13.99
CA SER A 54 -8.97 -13.44 -14.76
C SER A 54 -8.30 -12.16 -14.25
N SER A 55 -8.25 -11.99 -12.92
CA SER A 55 -7.56 -10.86 -12.29
C SER A 55 -6.05 -11.02 -12.43
N TYR A 56 -5.54 -12.25 -12.33
CA TYR A 56 -4.14 -12.55 -12.60
C TYR A 56 -3.68 -12.07 -13.99
N GLU A 57 -4.43 -12.36 -15.06
CA GLU A 57 -4.03 -11.94 -16.41
C GLU A 57 -3.88 -10.42 -16.52
N ARG A 58 -4.83 -9.67 -15.95
CA ARG A 58 -4.80 -8.21 -15.96
C ARG A 58 -3.67 -7.65 -15.10
N ASN A 59 -3.55 -8.11 -13.86
CA ASN A 59 -2.55 -7.61 -12.91
C ASN A 59 -1.13 -8.04 -13.33
N SER A 60 -0.94 -9.26 -13.83
CA SER A 60 0.36 -9.73 -14.34
C SER A 60 0.81 -8.91 -15.56
N TYR A 61 -0.10 -8.61 -16.48
CA TYR A 61 0.20 -7.74 -17.63
C TYR A 61 0.61 -6.33 -17.18
N GLN A 62 -0.16 -5.73 -16.27
CA GLN A 62 0.12 -4.40 -15.72
C GLN A 62 1.45 -4.35 -14.97
N TRP A 63 1.73 -5.35 -14.12
CA TRP A 63 3.01 -5.45 -13.42
C TRP A 63 4.18 -5.60 -14.40
N GLY A 64 4.00 -6.37 -15.47
CA GLY A 64 4.96 -6.48 -16.56
C GLY A 64 5.24 -5.15 -17.27
N LEU A 65 4.22 -4.33 -17.51
CA LEU A 65 4.37 -2.98 -18.06
C LEU A 65 5.17 -2.09 -17.11
N TRP A 66 4.80 -2.03 -15.83
CA TRP A 66 5.50 -1.20 -14.86
C TRP A 66 6.94 -1.61 -14.64
N LYS A 67 7.25 -2.90 -14.65
CA LYS A 67 8.65 -3.38 -14.64
C LYS A 67 9.45 -2.85 -15.83
N ARG A 68 8.87 -2.83 -17.04
CA ARG A 68 9.52 -2.24 -18.23
C ARG A 68 9.69 -0.71 -18.11
N GLU A 69 8.77 -0.04 -17.41
CA GLU A 69 8.84 1.41 -17.20
C GLU A 69 9.85 1.81 -16.10
N GLY A 70 10.14 0.89 -15.18
CA GLY A 70 11.19 1.05 -14.18
C GLY A 70 10.77 0.71 -12.76
N ALA A 71 9.67 -0.01 -12.55
CA ALA A 71 9.38 -0.63 -11.25
C ALA A 71 10.44 -1.70 -10.97
N THR A 72 11.01 -1.66 -9.76
CA THR A 72 12.09 -2.55 -9.34
C THR A 72 11.65 -3.50 -8.24
N GLU A 73 10.69 -3.10 -7.41
CA GLU A 73 10.16 -3.90 -6.31
C GLU A 73 8.68 -3.58 -6.13
N GLY A 74 7.90 -4.56 -5.70
CA GLY A 74 6.52 -4.34 -5.28
C GLY A 74 6.19 -5.28 -4.13
N TYR A 75 5.39 -4.80 -3.18
CA TYR A 75 5.04 -5.56 -2.00
C TYR A 75 3.64 -5.27 -1.52
N LEU A 76 2.85 -6.32 -1.32
CA LEU A 76 1.54 -6.26 -0.69
C LEU A 76 1.65 -6.76 0.75
N ALA A 77 1.17 -5.96 1.69
CA ALA A 77 1.02 -6.34 3.08
C ALA A 77 -0.47 -6.32 3.43
N VAL A 78 -0.93 -7.41 4.04
CA VAL A 78 -2.33 -7.58 4.44
C VAL A 78 -2.38 -7.95 5.92
N TYR A 79 -3.21 -7.26 6.68
CA TYR A 79 -3.47 -7.51 8.09
C TYR A 79 -4.97 -7.64 8.33
N GLY A 80 -5.37 -8.65 9.08
CA GLY A 80 -6.77 -8.91 9.43
C GLY A 80 -6.95 -9.05 10.93
N ALA A 81 -8.14 -8.71 11.43
CA ALA A 81 -8.49 -8.89 12.85
C ALA A 81 -8.57 -10.37 13.24
N GLY A 82 -8.99 -11.25 12.32
CA GLY A 82 -9.00 -12.69 12.50
C GLY A 82 -8.82 -13.48 11.20
N PRO A 83 -8.81 -14.83 11.27
CA PRO A 83 -8.61 -15.66 10.08
C PRO A 83 -9.68 -15.47 9.00
N LEU A 84 -10.92 -15.16 9.39
CA LEU A 84 -12.02 -14.89 8.46
C LEU A 84 -11.82 -13.58 7.69
N ASP A 85 -11.33 -12.53 8.35
CA ASP A 85 -11.02 -11.26 7.65
C ASP A 85 -9.86 -11.46 6.67
N CYS A 86 -8.84 -12.23 7.04
CA CYS A 86 -7.76 -12.60 6.13
C CYS A 86 -8.25 -13.41 4.90
N ALA A 87 -9.29 -14.23 5.07
CA ALA A 87 -9.89 -15.00 3.98
C ALA A 87 -10.79 -14.15 3.06
N ALA A 88 -11.20 -12.95 3.49
CA ALA A 88 -12.09 -12.10 2.71
C ALA A 88 -11.49 -11.66 1.36
N LEU A 89 -10.15 -11.66 1.22
CA LEU A 89 -9.47 -11.38 -0.04
C LEU A 89 -9.51 -12.53 -1.06
N SER A 90 -9.72 -13.77 -0.60
CA SER A 90 -9.79 -14.94 -1.49
C SER A 90 -11.22 -15.36 -1.78
N SER A 91 -12.17 -14.98 -0.94
CA SER A 91 -13.59 -15.22 -1.17
C SER A 91 -14.17 -14.15 -2.10
N ARG A 92 -14.68 -14.58 -3.27
CA ARG A 92 -15.54 -13.76 -4.15
C ARG A 92 -16.87 -13.33 -3.48
N SER A 93 -17.02 -13.48 -2.17
CA SER A 93 -18.20 -13.06 -1.43
C SER A 93 -18.24 -11.55 -1.33
N SER A 94 -19.34 -10.95 -1.76
CA SER A 94 -19.63 -9.52 -1.75
C SER A 94 -19.80 -8.89 -0.35
N GLY A 95 -19.43 -9.60 0.72
CA GLY A 95 -19.53 -9.09 2.08
C GLY A 95 -18.24 -8.39 2.49
N ALA A 96 -18.32 -7.11 2.86
CA ALA A 96 -17.19 -6.40 3.43
C ALA A 96 -16.70 -7.13 4.70
N PRO A 97 -15.38 -7.24 4.93
CA PRO A 97 -14.81 -7.89 6.12
C PRO A 97 -15.40 -7.25 7.37
N THR A 98 -16.05 -8.02 8.25
CA THR A 98 -16.81 -7.47 9.40
C THR A 98 -15.94 -7.20 10.63
N GLY A 99 -14.80 -7.87 10.77
CA GLY A 99 -13.91 -7.75 11.94
C GLY A 99 -12.78 -6.75 11.76
N GLY A 100 -12.36 -6.50 10.52
CA GLY A 100 -11.34 -5.50 10.17
C GLY A 100 -10.29 -6.08 9.24
N LEU A 101 -10.01 -5.38 8.14
CA LEU A 101 -9.02 -5.78 7.15
C LEU A 101 -8.29 -4.55 6.62
N VAL A 102 -6.97 -4.65 6.52
CA VAL A 102 -6.10 -3.56 6.08
C VAL A 102 -5.12 -4.10 5.04
N LEU A 103 -4.99 -3.36 3.94
CA LEU A 103 -4.04 -3.65 2.89
C LEU A 103 -3.14 -2.44 2.66
N GLY A 104 -1.84 -2.70 2.49
CA GLY A 104 -0.87 -1.74 2.01
C GLY A 104 -0.12 -2.31 0.82
N LEU A 105 -0.23 -1.67 -0.33
CA LEU A 105 0.55 -1.95 -1.51
C LEU A 105 1.62 -0.87 -1.65
N VAL A 106 2.86 -1.26 -1.88
CA VAL A 106 3.95 -0.32 -2.19
C VAL A 106 4.71 -0.81 -3.40
N MET A 107 4.95 0.10 -4.34
CA MET A 107 5.81 -0.12 -5.49
C MET A 107 6.98 0.86 -5.44
N LYS A 108 8.18 0.34 -5.70
CA LYS A 108 9.40 1.12 -5.81
C LYS A 108 9.82 1.19 -7.26
N PHE A 109 10.13 2.38 -7.72
CA PHE A 109 10.62 2.67 -9.06
C PHE A 109 12.09 3.09 -9.03
N LYS A 110 12.74 3.03 -10.19
CA LYS A 110 14.12 3.47 -10.38
C LYS A 110 14.37 4.93 -10.01
N ASN A 111 13.36 5.79 -10.12
CA ASN A 111 13.43 7.20 -9.76
C ASN A 111 12.04 7.80 -9.51
N ALA A 112 12.02 9.02 -8.94
CA ALA A 112 10.79 9.71 -8.59
C ALA A 112 9.94 10.14 -9.79
N ALA A 113 10.57 10.49 -10.92
CA ALA A 113 9.84 10.90 -12.11
C ALA A 113 9.01 9.74 -12.70
N THR A 114 9.54 8.51 -12.69
CA THR A 114 8.79 7.32 -13.10
C THR A 114 7.64 7.03 -12.14
N ALA A 115 7.87 7.07 -10.82
CA ALA A 115 6.80 6.87 -9.84
C ALA A 115 5.67 7.91 -10.02
N ALA A 116 6.02 9.18 -10.19
CA ALA A 116 5.07 10.26 -10.41
C ALA A 116 4.23 10.06 -11.68
N ARG A 117 4.86 9.62 -12.78
CA ARG A 117 4.14 9.33 -14.01
C ARG A 117 3.18 8.16 -13.86
N ILE A 118 3.57 7.09 -13.16
CA ILE A 118 2.67 5.94 -12.95
C ILE A 118 1.45 6.34 -12.13
N TYR A 119 1.65 7.06 -11.02
CA TYR A 119 0.55 7.58 -10.21
C TYR A 119 -0.46 8.38 -11.04
N GLU A 120 0.03 9.23 -11.95
CA GLU A 120 -0.81 10.06 -12.83
C GLU A 120 -1.62 9.24 -13.86
N THR A 121 -1.23 8.00 -14.15
CA THR A 121 -2.04 7.14 -15.05
C THR A 121 -3.39 6.77 -14.44
N GLY A 122 -3.52 6.80 -13.11
CA GLY A 122 -4.73 6.37 -12.42
C GLY A 122 -5.13 4.94 -12.75
N ALA A 123 -4.16 4.04 -12.92
CA ALA A 123 -4.43 2.65 -13.25
C ALA A 123 -4.97 1.89 -12.02
N GLU A 124 -5.94 1.02 -12.25
CA GLU A 124 -6.39 0.05 -11.25
C GLU A 124 -5.38 -1.10 -11.16
N PHE A 125 -5.03 -1.53 -9.96
CA PHE A 125 -4.12 -2.66 -9.75
C PHE A 125 -4.43 -3.40 -8.45
N LEU A 126 -4.59 -4.73 -8.51
CA LEU A 126 -4.95 -5.57 -7.35
C LEU A 126 -6.18 -5.05 -6.55
N GLY A 127 -7.10 -4.37 -7.22
CA GLY A 127 -8.29 -3.78 -6.60
C GLY A 127 -8.07 -2.45 -5.87
N PHE A 128 -6.93 -1.80 -6.06
CA PHE A 128 -6.68 -0.42 -5.66
C PHE A 128 -6.83 0.50 -6.88
N GLY A 129 -7.47 1.66 -6.71
CA GLY A 129 -7.42 2.71 -7.73
C GLY A 129 -8.54 3.74 -7.68
N PRO A 130 -8.74 4.51 -8.78
CA PRO A 130 -9.76 5.56 -8.86
C PRO A 130 -11.21 5.10 -8.61
N SER A 131 -11.50 3.82 -8.74
CA SER A 131 -12.79 3.21 -8.38
C SER A 131 -13.13 3.45 -6.89
N ASP A 132 -12.14 3.41 -6.00
CA ASP A 132 -12.27 3.69 -4.58
C ASP A 132 -12.65 5.16 -4.31
N ILE A 133 -12.04 6.09 -5.06
CA ILE A 133 -12.39 7.52 -5.00
C ILE A 133 -13.85 7.73 -5.40
N SER A 134 -14.26 7.07 -6.48
CA SER A 134 -15.63 7.16 -7.00
C SER A 134 -16.65 6.56 -6.04
N PHE A 135 -16.31 5.44 -5.40
CA PHE A 135 -17.12 4.80 -4.36
C PHE A 135 -17.30 5.68 -3.12
N VAL A 136 -16.22 6.28 -2.60
CA VAL A 136 -16.32 7.18 -1.43
C VAL A 136 -17.19 8.40 -1.76
N ARG A 137 -17.05 8.99 -2.95
CA ARG A 137 -17.91 10.12 -3.35
C ARG A 137 -19.38 9.73 -3.50
N SER A 138 -19.67 8.57 -4.07
CA SER A 138 -21.07 8.13 -4.29
C SER A 138 -21.80 7.80 -2.98
N THR A 139 -21.06 7.47 -1.92
CA THR A 139 -21.59 7.20 -0.58
C THR A 139 -21.72 8.45 0.29
N GLY A 140 -21.40 9.63 -0.26
CA GLY A 140 -21.40 10.90 0.47
C GLY A 140 -20.19 11.10 1.39
N GLY A 141 -19.18 10.22 1.28
CA GLY A 141 -17.91 10.35 1.99
C GLY A 141 -17.06 11.51 1.45
N MET A 142 -16.02 11.86 2.22
CA MET A 142 -15.11 12.95 1.87
C MET A 142 -13.85 12.41 1.21
N VAL A 143 -13.37 13.14 0.20
CA VAL A 143 -12.07 12.89 -0.46
C VAL A 143 -11.26 14.17 -0.42
N THR A 144 -10.06 14.09 0.16
CA THR A 144 -9.04 15.12 0.17
C THR A 144 -7.95 14.75 -0.83
N THR A 145 -7.44 15.70 -1.58
CA THR A 145 -6.39 15.46 -2.60
C THR A 145 -5.27 16.47 -2.50
N GLY A 146 -4.10 16.10 -3.01
CA GLY A 146 -2.94 16.97 -3.07
C GLY A 146 -2.34 17.25 -1.71
N SER A 147 -1.66 18.40 -1.57
CA SER A 147 -0.87 18.70 -0.37
C SER A 147 -1.67 18.71 0.94
N ASP A 148 -2.99 18.92 0.87
CA ASP A 148 -3.88 18.94 2.03
C ASP A 148 -4.03 17.56 2.70
N THR A 149 -3.63 16.47 2.03
CA THR A 149 -3.61 15.11 2.62
C THR A 149 -2.47 14.92 3.64
N GLY A 150 -1.44 15.77 3.59
CA GLY A 150 -0.19 15.57 4.32
C GLY A 150 0.75 14.50 3.73
N LEU A 151 0.39 13.87 2.60
CA LEU A 151 1.19 12.81 1.95
C LEU A 151 2.03 13.31 0.78
N GLY A 152 1.74 14.50 0.25
CA GLY A 152 2.43 15.10 -0.89
C GLY A 152 1.47 15.61 -1.95
N LYS A 153 2.00 16.24 -3.00
CA LYS A 153 1.19 16.84 -4.08
C LYS A 153 0.42 15.82 -4.91
N GLN A 154 0.97 14.62 -5.04
CA GLN A 154 0.37 13.49 -5.75
C GLN A 154 -0.22 12.54 -4.72
N SER A 155 -1.41 12.86 -4.22
CA SER A 155 -2.07 12.05 -3.22
C SER A 155 -3.58 12.25 -3.20
N ALA A 156 -4.27 11.22 -2.73
CA ALA A 156 -5.70 11.23 -2.44
C ALA A 156 -5.95 10.40 -1.17
N VAL A 157 -6.79 10.92 -0.28
CA VAL A 157 -7.24 10.23 0.94
C VAL A 157 -8.74 10.38 1.01
N GLY A 158 -9.45 9.32 1.37
CA GLY A 158 -10.88 9.42 1.60
C GLY A 158 -11.41 8.38 2.56
N SER A 159 -12.59 8.65 3.08
CA SER A 159 -13.29 7.72 3.95
C SER A 159 -14.80 7.82 3.78
N ALA A 160 -15.45 6.70 4.01
CA ALA A 160 -16.89 6.55 3.96
C ALA A 160 -17.37 5.63 5.09
N THR A 161 -18.65 5.73 5.41
CA THR A 161 -19.36 4.74 6.23
C THR A 161 -20.57 4.27 5.47
N VAL A 162 -20.66 2.97 5.21
CA VAL A 162 -21.75 2.36 4.44
C VAL A 162 -22.37 1.26 5.27
N SER A 163 -23.66 1.38 5.56
CA SER A 163 -24.41 0.39 6.36
C SER A 163 -23.73 0.05 7.70
N GLY A 164 -23.11 1.05 8.34
CA GLY A 164 -22.39 0.90 9.61
C GLY A 164 -20.95 0.37 9.50
N ALA A 165 -20.50 0.00 8.30
CA ALA A 165 -19.12 -0.40 8.06
C ALA A 165 -18.24 0.78 7.64
N SER A 166 -17.06 0.91 8.23
CA SER A 166 -16.10 1.96 7.85
C SER A 166 -15.24 1.52 6.67
N TYR A 167 -14.94 2.49 5.81
CA TYR A 167 -14.04 2.32 4.68
C TYR A 167 -13.10 3.52 4.59
N TYR A 168 -11.82 3.26 4.35
CA TYR A 168 -10.78 4.27 4.22
C TYR A 168 -9.82 3.88 3.10
N PHE A 169 -9.43 4.85 2.27
CA PHE A 169 -8.36 4.68 1.30
C PHE A 169 -7.33 5.80 1.39
N ALA A 170 -6.10 5.49 0.98
CA ALA A 170 -5.09 6.49 0.65
C ALA A 170 -4.23 6.01 -0.52
N PHE A 171 -4.02 6.87 -1.50
CA PHE A 171 -3.12 6.64 -2.63
C PHE A 171 -2.16 7.81 -2.70
N TRP A 172 -0.86 7.55 -2.77
CA TRP A 172 0.12 8.61 -2.86
C TRP A 172 1.42 8.18 -3.54
N GLN A 173 2.06 9.18 -4.13
CA GLN A 173 3.44 9.08 -4.57
C GLN A 173 4.33 9.93 -3.64
N ASN A 174 5.47 9.37 -3.25
CA ASN A 174 6.53 10.10 -2.55
C ASN A 174 7.90 9.54 -2.94
N LYS A 175 8.82 10.41 -3.38
CA LYS A 175 10.12 10.05 -3.96
C LYS A 175 9.97 8.94 -5.01
N SER A 176 10.73 7.85 -4.92
CA SER A 176 10.67 6.75 -5.89
C SER A 176 9.58 5.71 -5.56
N PHE A 177 8.61 6.04 -4.73
CA PHE A 177 7.58 5.10 -4.27
C PHE A 177 6.18 5.59 -4.64
N GLU A 178 5.37 4.63 -5.05
CA GLU A 178 3.91 4.73 -5.12
C GLU A 178 3.33 3.79 -4.07
N SER A 179 2.30 4.23 -3.38
CA SER A 179 1.75 3.54 -2.22
C SER A 179 0.25 3.67 -2.18
N ASP A 180 -0.39 2.53 -2.00
CA ASP A 180 -1.83 2.41 -1.89
C ASP A 180 -2.20 1.73 -0.58
N PHE A 181 -3.28 2.18 0.02
CA PHE A 181 -3.76 1.70 1.30
C PHE A 181 -5.26 1.62 1.29
N LEU A 182 -5.80 0.50 1.77
CA LEU A 182 -7.22 0.29 1.98
C LEU A 182 -7.44 -0.24 3.40
N ALA A 183 -8.48 0.24 4.07
CA ALA A 183 -8.94 -0.31 5.34
C ALA A 183 -10.46 -0.43 5.38
N TYR A 184 -10.92 -1.59 5.84
CA TYR A 184 -12.32 -1.95 6.05
C TYR A 184 -12.55 -2.20 7.52
N ASN A 185 -13.60 -1.62 8.11
CA ASN A 185 -13.95 -1.77 9.51
C ASN A 185 -12.80 -1.49 10.48
N VAL A 186 -12.02 -0.45 10.16
CA VAL A 186 -10.99 0.14 11.02
C VAL A 186 -11.35 1.59 11.29
N ALA A 187 -11.04 2.08 12.49
CA ALA A 187 -11.22 3.50 12.81
C ALA A 187 -10.36 4.36 11.86
N SER A 188 -10.94 5.40 11.27
CA SER A 188 -10.21 6.25 10.31
C SER A 188 -8.98 6.91 10.91
N THR A 189 -8.93 7.12 12.23
CA THR A 189 -7.75 7.62 12.95
C THR A 189 -6.59 6.63 12.93
N ASP A 190 -6.87 5.34 13.11
CA ASP A 190 -5.86 4.28 13.10
C ASP A 190 -5.36 4.04 11.67
N ALA A 191 -6.27 4.05 10.70
CA ALA A 191 -5.94 3.99 9.27
C ALA A 191 -5.07 5.18 8.84
N ALA A 192 -5.45 6.41 9.19
CA ALA A 192 -4.68 7.61 8.90
C ALA A 192 -3.29 7.55 9.55
N LYS A 193 -3.20 7.09 10.80
CA LYS A 193 -1.92 6.89 11.48
C LYS A 193 -1.02 5.89 10.74
N ALA A 194 -1.55 4.74 10.34
CA ALA A 194 -0.79 3.73 9.60
C ALA A 194 -0.26 4.28 8.26
N VAL A 195 -1.08 5.05 7.54
CA VAL A 195 -0.67 5.72 6.29
C VAL A 195 0.45 6.73 6.54
N GLN A 196 0.36 7.55 7.59
CA GLN A 196 1.44 8.47 7.97
C GLN A 196 2.71 7.74 8.37
N ASP A 197 2.60 6.62 9.09
CA ASP A 197 3.75 5.79 9.48
C ASP A 197 4.40 5.11 8.26
N MET A 198 3.63 4.70 7.23
CA MET A 198 4.16 4.23 5.95
C MET A 198 4.88 5.35 5.19
N ASN A 199 4.24 6.51 5.02
CA ASN A 199 4.83 7.65 4.33
C ASN A 199 6.10 8.15 5.03
N GLY A 200 6.12 8.15 6.37
CA GLY A 200 7.27 8.52 7.18
C GLY A 200 8.51 7.65 6.94
N ARG A 201 8.36 6.41 6.47
CA ARG A 201 9.49 5.52 6.12
C ARG A 201 10.15 5.89 4.79
N ILE A 202 9.45 6.60 3.92
CA ILE A 202 9.98 7.06 2.63
C ILE A 202 10.93 8.25 2.85
N ASN A 203 10.72 9.03 3.92
CA ASN A 203 11.40 10.28 4.19
C ASN A 203 12.87 10.13 4.65
#